data_AF-A4ISQ7-F1
#
_entry.id   AF-A4ISQ7-F1
#
_cell.length_a   1.000
_cell.length_b   1.000
_cell.length_c   1.000
_cell.angle_alpha   90.00
_cell.angle_beta   90.00
_cell.angle_gamma   90.00
#
_symmetry.space_group_name_H-M   'P 1'
#
loop_
_entity.id
_entity.type
_entity.pdbx_description
1 polymer ?
#
loop_
_entity_poly.entity_id
_entity_poly.type
_entity_poly.pdbx_seq_one_letter_code
_entity_poly.pdbx_strand_id
1 'polypeptide(L)'
;MFGVNELQRVTNCVLYKDGRVLLLQKPKRGWWVAPGGKMEPGETVREACIREYREETGIYLKNPRLKGVFTVMIKDGEQTVSEWMMFTFFAEDFVGENVAFWEEGTLAWHDVETLSELPMAPGDYHILDYALKGEGVMYGAFVYTEEFELLSYRLDPS
;
A
#
# COMPACT_ATOMS: atom_id res chain seq x y z
N MET A 1 -5.20 18.92 26.51
CA MET A 1 -4.73 17.57 26.14
C MET A 1 -4.96 17.46 24.63
N PHE A 2 -3.96 17.85 23.83
CA PHE A 2 -4.08 17.84 22.38
C PHE A 2 -4.08 16.38 21.92
N GLY A 3 -5.24 15.89 21.50
CA GLY A 3 -5.40 14.52 21.03
C GLY A 3 -4.63 14.37 19.73
N VAL A 4 -3.44 13.81 19.80
CA VAL A 4 -2.83 13.16 18.62
C VAL A 4 -3.82 12.07 18.24
N ASN A 5 -4.40 12.16 17.03
CA ASN A 5 -5.22 11.10 16.47
C ASN A 5 -4.48 9.77 16.65
N GLU A 6 -5.19 8.73 17.06
CA GLU A 6 -4.60 7.41 17.27
C GLU A 6 -3.85 6.97 16.01
N LEU A 7 -2.56 6.62 16.18
CA LEU A 7 -1.68 6.23 15.09
C LEU A 7 -2.29 5.02 14.36
N GLN A 8 -2.71 5.24 13.11
CA GLN A 8 -3.28 4.17 12.31
C GLN A 8 -2.18 3.26 11.77
N ARG A 9 -2.51 1.98 11.63
CA ARG A 9 -1.65 0.97 11.01
C ARG A 9 -2.40 0.38 9.84
N VAL A 10 -1.78 0.46 8.67
CA VAL A 10 -2.35 0.04 7.39
C VAL A 10 -1.47 -1.05 6.81
N THR A 11 -2.09 -2.02 6.15
CA THR A 11 -1.38 -3.07 5.42
C THR A 11 -1.87 -3.10 3.98
N ASN A 12 -0.98 -3.39 3.05
CA ASN A 12 -1.35 -3.66 1.66
C ASN A 12 -0.48 -4.78 1.09
N CYS A 13 -0.86 -5.34 -0.06
CA CYS A 13 -0.07 -6.37 -0.72
C CYS A 13 0.10 -6.10 -2.22
N VAL A 14 1.34 -6.21 -2.69
CA VAL A 14 1.67 -6.30 -4.11
C VAL A 14 1.54 -7.76 -4.51
N LEU A 15 0.39 -8.11 -5.10
CA LEU A 15 0.18 -9.44 -5.67
C LEU A 15 0.71 -9.45 -7.10
N TYR A 16 1.75 -10.24 -7.34
CA TYR A 16 2.38 -10.40 -8.65
C TYR A 16 1.97 -11.73 -9.29
N LYS A 17 1.63 -11.68 -10.58
CA LYS A 17 1.35 -12.87 -11.38
C LYS A 17 1.67 -12.63 -12.85
N ASP A 18 2.54 -13.46 -13.41
CA ASP A 18 2.85 -13.51 -14.85
C ASP A 18 3.16 -12.13 -15.46
N GLY A 19 4.10 -11.38 -14.86
CA GLY A 19 4.51 -10.06 -15.34
C GLY A 19 3.57 -8.91 -14.96
N ARG A 20 2.51 -9.17 -14.19
CA ARG A 20 1.47 -8.20 -13.83
C ARG A 20 1.28 -8.09 -12.33
N VAL A 21 0.75 -6.96 -11.87
CA VAL A 21 0.30 -6.74 -10.50
C VAL A 21 -1.16 -6.35 -10.44
N LEU A 22 -1.88 -6.80 -9.40
CA LEU A 22 -3.26 -6.41 -9.15
C LEU A 22 -3.31 -5.12 -8.33
N LEU A 23 -3.94 -4.09 -8.89
CA LEU A 23 -4.13 -2.79 -8.22
C LEU A 23 -5.62 -2.41 -8.16
N LEU A 24 -5.95 -1.56 -7.20
CA LEU A 24 -7.27 -0.98 -6.99
C LEU A 24 -7.25 0.51 -7.33
N GLN A 25 -8.18 0.96 -8.18
CA GLN A 25 -8.36 2.38 -8.47
C GLN A 25 -9.38 3.01 -7.52
N LYS A 26 -8.94 3.90 -6.63
CA LYS A 26 -9.85 4.59 -5.70
C LYS A 26 -10.60 5.73 -6.41
N PRO A 27 -11.93 5.85 -6.27
CA PRO A 27 -12.78 6.73 -7.07
C PRO A 27 -12.54 8.23 -6.85
N LYS A 28 -12.07 8.64 -5.66
CA LYS A 28 -11.90 10.07 -5.33
C LYS A 28 -10.80 10.76 -6.13
N ARG A 29 -9.67 10.08 -6.40
CA ARG A 29 -8.50 10.65 -7.10
C ARG A 29 -8.18 9.95 -8.40
N GLY A 30 -8.82 8.81 -8.69
CA GLY A 30 -8.47 7.95 -9.81
C GLY A 30 -7.08 7.31 -9.67
N TRP A 31 -6.48 7.38 -8.48
CA TRP A 31 -5.17 6.81 -8.19
C TRP A 31 -5.26 5.30 -8.00
N TRP A 32 -4.25 4.60 -8.50
CA TRP A 32 -4.07 3.17 -8.31
C TRP A 32 -3.23 2.91 -7.06
N VAL A 33 -3.66 1.94 -6.26
CA VAL A 33 -2.98 1.53 -5.02
C VAL A 33 -2.94 0.01 -4.93
N ALA A 34 -1.96 -0.51 -4.18
CA ALA A 34 -1.98 -1.90 -3.76
C ALA A 34 -3.19 -2.14 -2.82
N PRO A 35 -4.03 -3.16 -3.05
CA PRO A 35 -5.17 -3.45 -2.19
C PRO A 35 -4.75 -3.77 -0.75
N GLY A 36 -5.62 -3.43 0.19
CA GLY A 36 -5.44 -3.62 1.63
C GLY A 36 -6.13 -2.52 2.44
N GLY A 37 -5.92 -2.53 3.75
CA GLY A 37 -6.62 -1.64 4.64
C GLY A 37 -6.09 -1.64 6.07
N LYS A 38 -6.95 -1.24 7.00
CA LYS A 38 -6.55 -0.93 8.37
C LYS A 38 -6.46 -2.20 9.22
N MET A 39 -5.50 -2.23 10.13
CA MET A 39 -5.42 -3.29 11.12
C MET A 39 -6.53 -3.15 12.17
N GLU A 40 -7.14 -4.27 12.53
CA GLU A 40 -8.03 -4.36 13.69
C GLU A 40 -7.26 -4.65 15.00
N PRO A 41 -7.83 -4.32 16.17
CA PRO A 41 -7.22 -4.66 17.44
C PRO A 41 -7.00 -6.17 17.62
N GLY A 42 -5.77 -6.55 17.94
CA GLY A 42 -5.39 -7.94 18.19
C GLY A 42 -4.80 -8.67 16.98
N GLU A 43 -4.90 -8.11 15.77
CA GLU A 43 -4.30 -8.70 14.57
C GLU A 43 -2.78 -8.49 14.52
N THR A 44 -2.07 -9.51 14.04
CA THR A 44 -0.75 -9.32 13.45
C THR A 44 -0.86 -8.58 12.12
N VAL A 45 0.22 -7.91 11.69
CA VAL A 45 0.27 -7.24 10.37
C VAL A 45 -0.02 -8.20 9.21
N ARG A 46 0.30 -9.48 9.36
CA ARG A 46 0.07 -10.49 8.32
C ARG A 46 -1.39 -10.92 8.26
N GLU A 47 -2.05 -11.07 9.41
CA GLU A 47 -3.48 -11.40 9.48
C GLU A 47 -4.31 -10.27 8.87
N ALA A 48 -4.05 -9.02 9.25
CA ALA A 48 -4.71 -7.85 8.67
C ALA A 48 -4.53 -7.80 7.14
N CYS A 49 -3.30 -8.01 6.66
CA CYS A 49 -3.04 -8.03 5.21
C CYS A 49 -3.85 -9.10 4.48
N ILE A 50 -3.95 -10.33 5.03
CA ILE A 50 -4.69 -11.41 4.38
C ILE A 50 -6.20 -11.15 4.42
N ARG A 51 -6.73 -10.64 5.55
CA ARG A 51 -8.15 -10.33 5.73
C ARG A 51 -8.58 -9.20 4.79
N GLU A 52 -7.94 -8.04 4.89
CA GLU A 52 -8.26 -6.85 4.09
C GLU A 52 -8.15 -7.13 2.59
N TYR A 53 -7.06 -7.80 2.16
CA TYR A 53 -6.89 -8.13 0.75
C TYR A 53 -8.02 -9.03 0.23
N ARG A 54 -8.47 -9.99 1.04
CA ARG A 54 -9.59 -10.86 0.68
C ARG A 54 -10.91 -10.11 0.65
N GLU A 55 -11.14 -9.18 1.56
CA GLU A 55 -12.35 -8.36 1.60
C GLU A 55 -12.44 -7.46 0.36
N GLU A 56 -11.36 -6.77 0.01
CA GLU A 56 -11.33 -5.86 -1.14
C GLU A 56 -11.34 -6.59 -2.50
N THR A 57 -10.71 -7.77 -2.58
CA THR A 57 -10.44 -8.42 -3.87
C THR A 57 -11.12 -9.76 -4.05
N GLY A 58 -11.61 -10.41 -3.00
CA GLY A 58 -12.05 -11.81 -3.05
C GLY A 58 -10.90 -12.84 -3.09
N ILE A 59 -9.64 -12.39 -3.15
CA ILE A 59 -8.46 -13.26 -3.27
C ILE A 59 -7.88 -13.59 -1.88
N TYR A 60 -7.59 -14.87 -1.66
CA TYR A 60 -6.82 -15.32 -0.51
C TYR A 60 -5.33 -15.43 -0.85
N LEU A 61 -4.51 -14.58 -0.23
CA LEU A 61 -3.04 -14.59 -0.38
C LEU A 61 -2.41 -15.79 0.35
N LYS A 62 -1.51 -16.52 -0.31
CA LYS A 62 -0.70 -17.56 0.34
C LYS A 62 0.67 -17.00 0.70
N ASN A 63 1.04 -17.16 1.97
CA ASN A 63 2.36 -16.81 2.49
C ASN A 63 2.88 -15.40 2.12
N PRO A 64 2.06 -14.33 2.20
CA PRO A 64 2.54 -12.99 1.87
C PRO A 64 3.75 -12.62 2.73
N ARG A 65 4.80 -12.09 2.11
CA ARG A 65 6.05 -11.71 2.77
C ARG A 65 6.13 -10.21 2.94
N LEU A 66 6.54 -9.75 4.12
CA LEU A 66 6.74 -8.32 4.37
C LEU A 66 7.88 -7.82 3.49
N LYS A 67 7.65 -6.69 2.81
CA LYS A 67 8.60 -6.05 1.88
C LYS A 67 8.83 -4.58 2.20
N GLY A 68 7.94 -3.95 2.95
CA GLY A 68 8.02 -2.54 3.29
C GLY A 68 7.48 -2.22 4.67
N VAL A 69 8.17 -1.34 5.41
CA VAL A 69 7.72 -0.75 6.67
C VAL A 69 7.92 0.76 6.59
N PHE A 70 6.81 1.50 6.53
CA PHE A 70 6.84 2.92 6.25
C PHE A 70 6.11 3.74 7.30
N THR A 71 6.66 4.90 7.64
CA THR A 71 5.94 5.97 8.33
C THR A 71 5.50 7.00 7.29
N VAL A 72 4.21 7.28 7.19
CA VAL A 72 3.68 8.30 6.28
C VAL A 72 3.15 9.46 7.11
N MET A 73 3.56 10.67 6.76
CA MET A 73 3.20 11.90 7.45
C MET A 73 2.58 12.90 6.49
N ILE A 74 1.57 13.60 6.96
CA ILE A 74 1.02 14.79 6.31
C ILE A 74 1.43 16.00 7.15
N LYS A 75 2.01 17.01 6.50
CA LYS A 75 2.43 18.26 7.11
C LYS A 75 1.65 19.45 6.59
N ASP A 76 1.33 20.37 7.51
CA ASP A 76 0.98 21.76 7.24
C ASP A 76 2.11 22.64 7.78
N GLY A 77 2.94 23.17 6.88
CA GLY A 77 4.21 23.79 7.22
C GLY A 77 5.13 22.84 8.00
N GLU A 78 5.53 23.23 9.21
CA GLU A 78 6.37 22.40 10.08
C GLU A 78 5.56 21.42 10.95
N GLN A 79 4.24 21.61 11.05
CA GLN A 79 3.38 20.81 11.90
C GLN A 79 2.99 19.51 11.23
N THR A 80 3.12 18.39 11.94
CA THR A 80 2.55 17.11 11.51
C THR A 80 1.07 17.07 11.90
N VAL A 81 0.18 16.97 10.90
CA VAL A 81 -1.28 16.97 11.09
C VAL A 81 -1.87 15.57 10.99
N SER A 82 -1.17 14.64 10.32
CA SER A 82 -1.53 13.22 10.28
C SER A 82 -0.27 12.35 10.20
N GLU A 83 -0.30 11.20 10.86
CA GLU A 83 0.75 10.19 10.80
C GLU A 83 0.12 8.80 10.82
N TRP A 84 0.62 7.89 10.00
CA TRP A 84 0.26 6.47 10.06
C TRP A 84 1.44 5.58 9.66
N MET A 85 1.36 4.31 10.07
CA MET A 85 2.28 3.27 9.61
C MET A 85 1.67 2.48 8.46
N MET A 86 2.48 2.12 7.48
CA MET A 86 2.10 1.27 6.37
C MET A 86 3.05 0.08 6.26
N PHE A 87 2.48 -1.13 6.20
CA PHE A 87 3.19 -2.39 6.03
C PHE A 87 2.85 -2.99 4.67
N THR A 88 3.82 -2.97 3.76
CA THR A 88 3.63 -3.51 2.42
C THR A 88 4.13 -4.94 2.34
N PHE A 89 3.25 -5.82 1.89
CA PHE A 89 3.54 -7.21 1.62
C PHE A 89 3.69 -7.46 0.12
N PHE A 90 4.24 -8.63 -0.21
CA PHE A 90 4.31 -9.15 -1.56
C PHE A 90 3.90 -10.62 -1.57
N ALA A 91 3.19 -11.03 -2.61
CA ALA A 91 2.77 -12.40 -2.80
C ALA A 91 2.76 -12.77 -4.29
N GLU A 92 2.92 -14.05 -4.58
CA GLU A 92 2.82 -14.62 -5.94
C GLU A 92 1.82 -15.77 -5.99
N ASP A 93 1.60 -16.42 -4.84
CA ASP A 93 0.67 -17.53 -4.69
C ASP A 93 -0.63 -17.06 -4.05
N PHE A 94 -1.75 -17.49 -4.61
CA PHE A 94 -3.07 -17.13 -4.14
C PHE A 94 -4.14 -18.18 -4.48
N VAL A 95 -5.35 -18.01 -3.95
CA VAL A 95 -6.56 -18.76 -4.32
C VAL A 95 -7.72 -17.79 -4.52
N GLY A 96 -8.56 -18.08 -5.52
CA GLY A 96 -9.72 -17.27 -5.86
C GLY A 96 -9.49 -16.42 -7.11
N GLU A 97 -10.52 -15.69 -7.47
CA GLU A 97 -10.50 -14.73 -8.59
C GLU A 97 -10.77 -13.34 -8.03
N ASN A 98 -10.23 -12.30 -8.68
CA ASN A 98 -10.50 -10.94 -8.24
C ASN A 98 -11.96 -10.55 -8.54
N VAL A 99 -12.65 -9.95 -7.59
CA VAL A 99 -13.91 -9.24 -7.88
C VAL A 99 -13.59 -8.03 -8.76
N ALA A 100 -14.28 -7.84 -9.87
CA ALA A 100 -13.97 -6.75 -10.80
C ALA A 100 -14.29 -5.36 -10.20
N PHE A 101 -15.25 -5.31 -9.29
CA PHE A 101 -15.72 -4.10 -8.62
C PHE A 101 -15.89 -4.38 -7.13
N TRP A 102 -15.36 -3.50 -6.29
CA TRP A 102 -15.57 -3.50 -4.85
C TRP A 102 -16.04 -2.12 -4.39
N GLU A 103 -16.63 -2.01 -3.19
CA GLU A 103 -17.27 -0.79 -2.67
C GLU A 103 -16.40 0.48 -2.82
N GLU A 104 -15.07 0.33 -2.83
CA GLU A 104 -14.11 1.43 -2.94
C GLU A 104 -13.36 1.53 -4.28
N GLY A 105 -13.75 0.82 -5.35
CA GLY A 105 -13.13 1.03 -6.66
C GLY A 105 -13.14 -0.14 -7.66
N THR A 106 -12.35 0.05 -8.73
CA THR A 106 -12.15 -0.93 -9.80
C THR A 106 -10.83 -1.66 -9.62
N LEU A 107 -10.85 -2.99 -9.70
CA LEU A 107 -9.64 -3.81 -9.66
C LEU A 107 -9.17 -4.15 -11.07
N ALA A 108 -7.87 -4.00 -11.33
CA ALA A 108 -7.27 -4.36 -12.60
C ALA A 108 -5.84 -4.89 -12.45
N TRP A 109 -5.49 -5.83 -13.33
CA TRP A 109 -4.12 -6.29 -13.49
C TRP A 109 -3.38 -5.33 -14.42
N HIS A 110 -2.20 -4.88 -13.99
CA HIS A 110 -1.34 -3.96 -14.73
C HIS A 110 0.01 -4.59 -15.02
N ASP A 111 0.52 -4.38 -16.23
CA ASP A 111 1.86 -4.81 -16.61
C ASP A 111 2.91 -4.07 -15.80
N VAL A 112 3.87 -4.82 -15.26
CA VAL A 112 4.95 -4.24 -14.44
C VAL A 112 5.76 -3.20 -15.21
N GLU A 113 5.89 -3.37 -16.52
CA GLU A 113 6.66 -2.49 -17.40
C GLU A 113 6.03 -1.10 -17.58
N THR A 114 4.72 -0.96 -17.37
CA THR A 114 3.97 0.29 -17.56
C THR A 114 3.47 0.92 -16.26
N LEU A 115 3.87 0.38 -15.10
CA LEU A 115 3.42 0.88 -13.78
C LEU A 115 3.74 2.36 -13.55
N SER A 116 4.85 2.86 -14.09
CA SER A 116 5.23 4.28 -13.98
C SER A 116 4.26 5.24 -14.66
N GLU A 117 3.39 4.74 -15.55
CA GLU A 117 2.41 5.56 -16.28
C GLU A 117 1.08 5.69 -15.53
N LEU A 118 0.83 4.83 -14.54
CA LEU A 118 -0.41 4.86 -13.76
C LEU A 118 -0.40 6.05 -12.80
N PRO A 119 -1.53 6.76 -12.64
CA PRO A 119 -1.64 7.79 -11.62
C PRO A 119 -1.63 7.13 -10.24
N MET A 120 -0.65 7.47 -9.39
CA MET A 120 -0.56 7.04 -8.00
C MET A 120 0.12 8.10 -7.14
N ALA A 121 0.16 7.89 -5.82
CA ALA A 121 0.94 8.76 -4.95
C ALA A 121 2.44 8.62 -5.29
N PRO A 122 3.23 9.70 -5.34
CA PRO A 122 4.64 9.62 -5.73
C PRO A 122 5.49 8.60 -4.93
N GLY A 123 5.20 8.39 -3.65
CA GLY A 123 5.89 7.39 -2.83
C GLY A 123 5.57 5.94 -3.21
N ASP A 124 4.38 5.68 -3.76
CA ASP A 124 3.94 4.33 -4.11
C ASP A 124 4.74 3.75 -5.28
N TYR A 125 5.25 4.59 -6.20
CA TYR A 125 6.16 4.13 -7.25
C TYR A 125 7.42 3.48 -6.67
N HIS A 126 8.03 4.10 -5.64
CA HIS A 126 9.22 3.55 -4.98
C HIS A 126 8.92 2.22 -4.27
N ILE A 127 7.76 2.15 -3.61
CA ILE A 127 7.32 0.97 -2.88
C ILE A 127 7.07 -0.20 -3.84
N LEU A 128 6.33 0.03 -4.93
CA LEU A 128 6.04 -0.99 -5.93
C LEU A 128 7.32 -1.50 -6.61
N ASP A 129 8.19 -0.59 -7.02
CA ASP A 129 9.46 -0.94 -7.67
C ASP A 129 10.32 -1.85 -6.77
N TYR A 130 10.48 -1.47 -5.51
CA TYR A 130 11.26 -2.27 -4.55
C TYR A 130 10.57 -3.58 -4.15
N ALA A 131 9.23 -3.58 -4.02
CA ALA A 131 8.49 -4.80 -3.74
C ALA A 131 8.70 -5.86 -4.85
N LEU A 132 8.76 -5.41 -6.11
CA LEU A 132 8.95 -6.26 -7.28
C LEU A 132 10.40 -6.70 -7.51
N LYS A 133 11.37 -5.80 -7.28
CA LYS A 133 12.77 -6.00 -7.70
C LYS A 133 13.75 -6.22 -6.54
N GLY A 134 13.44 -5.67 -5.37
CA GLY A 134 14.34 -5.68 -4.22
C GLY A 134 14.36 -7.00 -3.47
N GLU A 135 15.42 -7.23 -2.71
CA GLU A 135 15.53 -8.35 -1.76
C GLU A 135 15.38 -7.84 -0.32
N GLY A 136 14.72 -8.62 0.54
CA GLY A 136 14.51 -8.22 1.94
C GLY A 136 13.42 -7.16 2.11
N VAL A 137 13.51 -6.40 3.21
CA VAL A 137 12.53 -5.41 3.64
C VAL A 137 13.11 -4.00 3.46
N MET A 138 12.33 -3.12 2.85
CA MET A 138 12.61 -1.69 2.81
C MET A 138 11.95 -0.98 4.00
N TYR A 139 12.67 -0.05 4.58
CA TYR A 139 12.24 0.80 5.66
C TYR A 139 12.23 2.24 5.15
N GLY A 140 11.26 3.04 5.58
CA GLY A 140 11.27 4.42 5.14
C GLY A 140 10.24 5.33 5.75
N ALA A 141 10.32 6.58 5.33
CA ALA A 141 9.33 7.58 5.66
C ALA A 141 9.01 8.45 4.45
N PHE A 142 7.74 8.80 4.28
CA PHE A 142 7.27 9.73 3.27
C PHE A 142 6.57 10.91 3.96
N VAL A 143 6.86 12.12 3.50
CA VAL A 143 6.26 13.36 4.01
C VAL A 143 5.52 14.04 2.88
N TYR A 144 4.24 14.29 3.08
CA TYR A 144 3.34 14.86 2.09
C TYR A 144 2.69 16.16 2.58
N THR A 145 2.19 16.97 1.65
CA THR A 145 1.20 18.03 1.93
C THR A 145 -0.19 17.44 2.16
N GLU A 146 -1.16 18.25 2.61
CA GLU A 146 -2.57 17.83 2.72
C GLU A 146 -3.19 17.42 1.36
N GLU A 147 -2.68 17.98 0.27
CA GLU A 147 -3.03 17.64 -1.11
C GLU A 147 -2.30 16.38 -1.62
N PHE A 148 -1.46 15.75 -0.79
CA PHE A 148 -0.64 14.57 -1.11
C PHE A 148 0.44 14.83 -2.16
N GLU A 149 1.00 16.04 -2.16
CA GLU A 149 2.24 16.33 -2.87
C GLU A 149 3.43 15.85 -2.03
N LEU A 150 4.35 15.09 -2.61
CA LEU A 150 5.49 14.52 -1.89
C LEU A 150 6.54 15.61 -1.62
N LEU A 151 6.72 15.96 -0.35
CA LEU A 151 7.72 16.95 0.09
C LEU A 151 9.11 16.34 0.25
N SER A 152 9.19 15.15 0.85
CA SER A 152 10.46 14.44 1.04
C SER A 152 10.23 12.97 1.37
N TYR A 153 11.27 12.16 1.19
CA TYR A 153 11.28 10.77 1.61
C TYR A 153 12.66 10.32 2.08
N ARG A 154 12.70 9.23 2.85
CA ARG A 154 13.91 8.50 3.22
C ARG A 154 13.64 7.01 3.06
N LEU A 155 14.50 6.29 2.36
CA LEU A 155 14.37 4.86 2.10
C LEU A 155 15.68 4.15 2.42
N ASP A 156 15.57 2.94 2.98
CA ASP A 156 16.68 2.05 3.29
C ASP A 156 16.24 0.59 3.04
N PRO A 157 16.89 -0.17 2.15
CA PRO A 157 18.00 0.26 1.30
C PRO A 157 17.54 1.34 0.30
N SER A 158 18.48 2.25 0.00
CA SER A 158 18.28 3.38 -0.92
C SER A 158 18.31 2.96 -2.39
#